data_AF-A0A4U8Z4U6-F1
#
_entry.id   AF-A0A4U8Z4U6-F1
#
_cell.length_a   1.000
_cell.length_b   1.000
_cell.length_c   1.000
_cell.angle_alpha   90.00
_cell.angle_beta   90.00
_cell.angle_gamma   90.00
#
_symmetry.space_group_name_H-M   'P 1'
#
loop_
_entity.id
_entity.type
_entity.pdbx_description
1 polymer ?
#
loop_
_entity_poly.entity_id
_entity_poly.type
_entity_poly.pdbx_seq_one_letter_code
_entity_poly.pdbx_strand_id
1 'polypeptide(L)' 'MAFSKLKARLRASAVRTIDALWREIGHICDPFEPTECRNYFKAAGYGFT' A
#
# COMPACT_ATOMS: atom_id res chain seq x y z
N MET A 1 -1.10 9.61 0.38
CA MET A 1 0.22 8.96 0.49
C MET A 1 0.04 7.44 0.56
N ALA A 2 0.45 6.71 -0.47
CA ALA A 2 0.28 5.25 -0.57
C ALA A 2 0.78 4.50 0.69
N PHE A 3 1.95 4.90 1.21
CA PHE A 3 2.53 4.33 2.43
C PHE A 3 1.67 4.51 3.68
N SER A 4 0.91 5.61 3.80
CA SER A 4 0.02 5.81 4.95
C SER A 4 -1.16 4.84 4.92
N LYS A 5 -1.72 4.57 3.73
CA LYS A 5 -2.81 3.59 3.52
C LYS A 5 -2.32 2.17 3.84
N LEU A 6 -1.14 1.81 3.36
CA LEU A 6 -0.48 0.54 3.66
C LEU A 6 -0.25 0.38 5.17
N LYS A 7 0.36 1.38 5.83
CA LYS A 7 0.62 1.37 7.28
C LYS A 7 -0.66 1.26 8.13
N ALA A 8 -1.76 1.89 7.70
CA ALA A 8 -3.03 1.81 8.41
C ALA A 8 -3.60 0.39 8.37
N ARG A 9 -3.57 -0.25 7.19
CA ARG A 9 -4.03 -1.64 7.01
C ARG A 9 -3.15 -2.66 7.75
N LEU A 10 -1.84 -2.48 7.70
CA LEU A 10 -0.91 -3.34 8.45
C LEU A 10 -1.11 -3.23 9.97
N ARG A 11 -1.34 -2.02 10.48
CA ARG A 11 -1.67 -1.82 11.90
C ARG A 11 -3.00 -2.46 12.29
N ALA A 12 -4.00 -2.42 11.41
CA ALA A 12 -5.29 -3.07 11.63
C ALA A 12 -5.20 -4.60 11.63
N SER A 13 -4.32 -5.19 10.81
CA SER A 13 -4.11 -6.65 10.72
C SER A 13 -3.39 -7.23 11.95
N ALA A 14 -2.68 -6.39 12.73
CA ALA A 14 -2.04 -6.76 14.00
C ALA A 14 -1.08 -7.98 13.96
N VAL A 15 -0.59 -8.32 12.76
CA VAL A 15 0.35 -9.43 12.52
C VAL A 15 1.68 -9.21 13.27
N ARG A 16 2.16 -10.25 13.95
CA ARG A 16 3.38 -10.20 14.78
C ARG A 16 4.50 -11.13 14.34
N THR A 17 4.36 -11.79 13.20
CA THR A 17 5.40 -12.66 12.62
C THR A 17 5.80 -12.16 11.24
N ILE A 18 7.07 -12.37 10.88
CA ILE A 18 7.62 -11.90 9.60
C ILE A 18 6.91 -12.55 8.41
N ASP A 19 6.65 -13.86 8.48
CA ASP A 19 5.98 -14.59 7.40
C ASP A 19 4.54 -14.12 7.19
N ALA A 20 3.81 -13.89 8.28
CA ALA A 20 2.44 -13.39 8.20
C ALA A 20 2.43 -11.93 7.72
N LEU A 21 3.41 -11.12 8.13
CA LEU A 21 3.57 -9.76 7.61
C LEU A 21 3.76 -9.76 6.09
N TRP A 22 4.62 -10.62 5.54
CA TRP A 22 4.85 -10.69 4.09
C TRP A 22 3.60 -11.09 3.31
N ARG A 23 2.83 -12.08 3.81
CA ARG A 23 1.56 -12.50 3.19
C ARG A 23 0.53 -11.38 3.24
N GLU A 24 0.39 -10.73 4.40
CA GLU A 24 -0.53 -9.61 4.58
C GLU A 24 -0.18 -8.41 3.69
N ILE A 25 1.11 -8.10 3.51
CA ILE A 25 1.54 -7.06 2.56
C ILE A 25 1.07 -7.40 1.14
N GLY A 26 1.23 -8.65 0.70
CA GLY A 26 0.72 -9.11 -0.60
C GLY A 26 -0.79 -8.90 -0.74
N HIS A 27 -1.57 -9.37 0.23
CA HIS A 27 -3.03 -9.20 0.25
C HIS A 27 -3.48 -7.74 0.32
N ILE A 28 -2.75 -6.89 1.03
CA ILE A 28 -3.06 -5.46 1.13
C ILE A 28 -2.75 -4.73 -0.18
N CYS A 29 -1.74 -5.19 -0.92
CA CYS A 29 -1.33 -4.65 -2.20
C CYS A 29 -2.22 -5.07 -3.38
N ASP A 30 -2.85 -6.26 -3.35
CA ASP A 30 -3.79 -6.72 -4.38
C ASP A 30 -4.88 -5.70 -4.78
N PRO A 31 -5.59 -5.04 -3.84
CA PRO A 31 -6.63 -4.07 -4.18
C PRO A 31 -6.10 -2.68 -4.56
N PHE A 32 -4.79 -2.49 -4.77
CA PHE A 32 -4.26 -1.23 -5.28
C PHE A 32 -4.47 -1.14 -6.79
N GLU A 33 -5.56 -0.48 -7.18
CA GLU A 33 -5.86 -0.22 -8.58
C GLU A 33 -4.74 0.59 -9.25
N PRO A 34 -4.38 0.28 -10.52
CA PRO A 34 -3.36 1.04 -11.25
C PRO A 34 -3.66 2.54 -11.36
N THR A 35 -4.93 2.91 -11.41
CA THR A 35 -5.40 4.31 -11.36
C THR A 35 -5.08 4.98 -10.03
N GLU A 36 -5.29 4.29 -8.91
CA GLU A 36 -4.97 4.81 -7.58
C GLU A 36 -3.45 4.99 -7.41
N CYS A 37 -2.67 4.01 -7.88
CA CYS A 37 -1.21 4.09 -7.92
C CYS A 37 -0.73 5.30 -8.73
N ARG A 38 -1.27 5.51 -9.94
CA ARG A 38 -0.94 6.70 -10.76
C ARG A 38 -1.29 8.00 -10.05
N ASN A 39 -2.42 8.06 -9.35
CA ASN A 39 -2.81 9.23 -8.56
C ASN A 39 -1.83 9.49 -7.40
N TYR A 40 -1.33 8.46 -6.73
CA TYR A 40 -0.28 8.61 -5.72
C TYR A 40 1.03 9.13 -6.30
N PHE A 41 1.47 8.63 -7.45
CA PHE A 41 2.67 9.13 -8.14
C PHE A 41 2.49 10.58 -8.60
N LYS A 42 1.33 10.92 -9.17
CA LYS A 42 0.98 12.29 -9.57
C LYS A 42 0.97 13.25 -8.38
N ALA A 43 0.34 12.87 -7.27
CA ALA A 43 0.32 13.66 -6.04
C ALA A 43 1.71 13.86 -5.42
N ALA A 44 2.65 12.94 -5.68
CA ALA A 44 4.04 13.06 -5.25
C ALA A 44 4.93 13.83 -6.24
N GLY A 45 4.37 14.39 -7.32
CA GLY A 45 5.12 15.13 -8.35
C GLY A 45 5.85 14.24 -9.35
N TYR A 46 5.68 12.91 -9.29
CA TYR A 46 6.24 11.95 -10.23
C TYR A 46 5.30 11.61 -11.38
N GLY A 47 4.12 12.22 -11.43
CA GLY A 47 3.21 12.12 -12.57
C GLY A 47 3.70 13.04 -13.69
N PHE A 48 4.76 12.62 -14.37
CA PHE A 48 5.22 13.29 -15.58
C PHE A 48 4.11 13.23 -16.64
N THR A 49 3.60 14.40 -17.03
CA THR A 49 2.92 14.66 -18.30
C THR A 49 3.92 14.76 -19.42
#